data_AF-A0A917N2V4-F1
#
_entry.id   AF-A0A917N2V4-F1
#
_cell.length_a   1.000
_cell.length_b   1.000
_cell.length_c   1.000
_cell.angle_alpha   90.00
_cell.angle_beta   90.00
_cell.angle_gamma   90.00
#
_symmetry.space_group_name_H-M   'P 1'
#
loop_
_entity.id
_entity.type
_entity.pdbx_description
1 polymer ?
#
loop_
_entity_poly.entity_id
_entity_poly.type
_entity_poly.pdbx_seq_one_letter_code
_entity_poly.pdbx_strand_id
1 'polypeptide(L)'
;MFKKKDIFSKLWLKHTNRFAYKEYKWDLQNYNNLQFTQHLVGSGKLNNIEKIKAVAQSAGCLNVLHSGNAGDIIYALATIKRINELTSVPVNVYLRLNRPNNLPNYNSHPVGNVMLNDKMAALLIPLIATQPYIESCKIFTDEEIHIDMDYFRAGILPMQGNIARWVGYITGVNAELWKSWLSVEPDVKYANSIVIARSGRYQNTTIDYTYLNKFNNLVFIGIEPEYQDIKKHLPGIKWLSVENFLQMAQIIAGCKFFIGNQSFPFSIAEGLKAPRMLELSLEIINVVPEGPYAHDFLFQDHFESLVEQLANAKN
;
A
#
# COMPACT_ATOMS: atom_id res chain seq x y z
N MET A 1 37.09 1.31 -11.50
CA MET A 1 36.26 2.09 -10.54
C MET A 1 35.52 3.17 -11.33
N PHE A 2 34.19 3.13 -11.36
CA PHE A 2 33.39 4.14 -12.05
C PHE A 2 33.60 5.53 -11.43
N LYS A 3 33.75 6.57 -12.25
CA LYS A 3 33.89 7.96 -11.79
C LYS A 3 32.69 8.78 -12.27
N LYS A 4 31.97 9.39 -11.33
CA LYS A 4 30.86 10.31 -11.64
C LYS A 4 31.43 11.54 -12.37
N LYS A 5 30.83 11.88 -13.52
CA LYS A 5 31.09 13.14 -14.23
C LYS A 5 30.32 14.26 -13.54
N ASP A 6 30.92 15.46 -13.50
CA ASP A 6 30.22 16.67 -13.09
C ASP A 6 29.11 17.05 -14.09
N ILE A 7 28.32 18.08 -13.73
CA ILE A 7 27.15 18.52 -14.51
C ILE A 7 27.56 18.99 -15.91
N PHE A 8 28.65 19.75 -16.05
CA PHE A 8 29.11 20.29 -17.33
C PHE A 8 29.63 19.18 -18.23
N SER A 9 30.46 18.29 -17.70
CA SER A 9 30.98 17.12 -18.40
C SER A 9 29.86 16.19 -18.90
N LYS A 10 28.79 16.04 -18.11
CA LYS A 10 27.62 15.24 -18.48
C LYS A 10 26.80 15.90 -19.59
N LEU A 11 26.57 17.21 -19.51
CA LEU A 11 25.85 17.97 -20.53
C LEU A 11 26.63 17.99 -21.84
N TRP A 12 27.93 18.27 -21.77
CA TRP A 12 28.83 18.20 -22.92
C TRP A 12 28.75 16.85 -23.62
N LEU A 13 28.84 15.75 -22.87
CA LEU A 13 28.75 14.39 -23.41
C LEU A 13 27.38 14.12 -24.06
N LYS A 14 26.29 14.60 -23.46
CA LYS A 14 24.92 14.47 -24.01
C LYS A 14 24.80 15.09 -25.40
N HIS A 15 25.47 16.22 -25.63
CA HIS A 15 25.40 16.96 -26.89
C HIS A 15 26.44 16.52 -27.92
N THR A 16 27.64 16.13 -27.48
CA THR A 16 28.76 15.79 -28.37
C THR A 16 28.81 14.31 -28.76
N ASN A 17 28.34 13.41 -27.89
CA ASN A 17 28.33 11.98 -28.17
C ASN A 17 27.17 11.28 -27.45
N ARG A 18 26.03 11.20 -28.14
CA ARG A 18 24.80 10.60 -27.61
C ARG A 18 24.96 9.13 -27.22
N PHE A 19 25.80 8.38 -27.92
CA PHE A 19 26.05 6.97 -27.60
C PHE A 19 26.82 6.85 -26.28
N ALA A 20 27.95 7.54 -26.15
CA ALA A 20 28.74 7.57 -24.91
C ALA A 20 27.94 8.15 -23.73
N TYR A 21 27.01 9.07 -23.98
CA TYR A 21 26.09 9.55 -22.94
C TYR A 21 25.13 8.46 -22.45
N LYS A 22 24.59 7.63 -23.35
CA LYS A 22 23.74 6.48 -22.98
C LYS A 22 24.53 5.45 -22.17
N GLU A 23 25.75 5.13 -22.61
CA GLU A 23 26.67 4.24 -21.89
C GLU A 23 26.99 4.77 -20.49
N TYR A 24 27.39 6.05 -20.37
CA TYR A 24 27.62 6.69 -19.07
C TYR A 24 26.37 6.64 -18.16
N LYS A 25 25.18 6.83 -18.72
CA LYS A 25 23.92 6.76 -17.96
C LYS A 25 23.65 5.35 -17.44
N TRP A 26 23.96 4.32 -18.23
CA TRP A 26 23.86 2.92 -17.85
C TRP A 26 24.89 2.57 -16.76
N ASP A 27 26.16 2.97 -16.94
CA ASP A 27 27.20 2.77 -15.93
C ASP A 27 26.91 3.50 -14.62
N LEU A 28 26.39 4.73 -14.68
CA LEU A 28 25.98 5.49 -13.49
C LEU A 28 24.86 4.78 -12.74
N GLN A 29 23.90 4.21 -13.45
CA GLN A 29 22.81 3.43 -12.86
C GLN A 29 23.37 2.16 -12.20
N ASN A 30 24.21 1.41 -12.89
CA ASN A 30 24.88 0.22 -12.34
C ASN A 30 25.72 0.55 -11.11
N TYR A 31 26.47 1.64 -11.13
CA TYR A 31 27.25 2.10 -9.98
C TYR A 31 26.35 2.42 -8.77
N ASN A 32 25.29 3.21 -8.97
CA ASN A 32 24.36 3.54 -7.89
C ASN A 32 23.68 2.26 -7.33
N ASN A 33 23.35 1.32 -8.21
CA ASN A 33 22.79 0.03 -7.82
C ASN A 33 23.79 -0.77 -6.96
N LEU A 34 25.05 -0.86 -7.37
CA LEU A 34 26.08 -1.55 -6.58
C LEU A 34 26.27 -0.90 -5.20
N GLN A 35 26.33 0.44 -5.13
CA GLN A 35 26.49 1.16 -3.87
C GLN A 35 25.31 0.93 -2.92
N PHE A 36 24.08 0.98 -3.41
CA PHE A 36 22.92 0.75 -2.55
C PHE A 36 22.77 -0.75 -2.18
N THR A 37 23.07 -1.69 -3.07
CA THR A 37 23.16 -3.11 -2.69
C THR A 37 24.18 -3.31 -1.57
N GLN A 38 25.38 -2.73 -1.69
CA GLN A 38 26.41 -2.78 -0.63
C GLN A 38 25.91 -2.19 0.69
N HIS A 39 25.18 -1.07 0.64
CA HIS A 39 24.54 -0.48 1.81
C HIS A 39 23.52 -1.42 2.45
N LEU A 40 22.66 -2.06 1.65
CA LEU A 40 21.67 -3.02 2.13
C LEU A 40 22.27 -4.30 2.68
N VAL A 41 23.36 -4.81 2.09
CA VAL A 41 24.05 -6.02 2.57
C VAL A 41 25.06 -5.76 3.69
N GLY A 42 25.28 -4.49 4.03
CA GLY A 42 26.18 -4.09 5.12
C GLY A 42 25.84 -4.75 6.46
N SER A 43 26.85 -4.95 7.29
CA SER A 43 26.73 -5.64 8.58
C SER A 43 25.68 -5.03 9.51
N GLY A 44 25.51 -3.70 9.49
CA GLY A 44 24.55 -2.97 10.32
C GLY A 44 23.11 -2.94 9.80
N LYS A 45 22.75 -3.68 8.74
CA LYS A 45 21.36 -3.73 8.23
C LYS A 45 20.65 -5.02 8.59
N LEU A 46 19.40 -4.85 9.02
CA LEU A 46 18.45 -5.93 9.36
C LEU A 46 17.76 -6.46 8.09
N ASN A 47 18.55 -7.16 7.28
CA ASN A 47 18.18 -7.66 5.96
C ASN A 47 17.97 -9.19 5.91
N ASN A 48 17.93 -9.84 7.07
CA ASN A 48 17.53 -11.24 7.21
C ASN A 48 16.97 -11.48 8.61
N ILE A 49 16.26 -12.61 8.75
CA ILE A 49 15.55 -12.94 9.98
C ILE A 49 16.47 -13.17 11.19
N GLU A 50 17.66 -13.74 11.01
CA GLU A 50 18.56 -14.04 12.13
C GLU A 50 19.11 -12.75 12.75
N LYS A 51 19.47 -11.76 11.93
CA LYS A 51 19.85 -10.43 12.42
C LYS A 51 18.70 -9.73 13.13
N ILE A 52 17.49 -9.81 12.58
CA ILE A 52 16.29 -9.23 13.18
C ILE A 52 16.03 -9.86 14.56
N LYS A 53 16.10 -11.19 14.68
CA LYS A 53 15.95 -11.90 15.95
C LYS A 53 17.01 -11.51 16.96
N ALA A 54 18.27 -11.40 16.55
CA ALA A 54 19.37 -11.01 17.44
C ALA A 54 19.12 -9.62 18.05
N VAL A 55 18.73 -8.64 17.22
CA VAL A 55 18.41 -7.29 17.69
C VAL A 55 17.14 -7.27 18.54
N ALA A 56 16.09 -7.99 18.14
CA ALA A 56 14.85 -8.11 18.91
C ALA A 56 15.13 -8.66 20.32
N GLN A 57 15.96 -9.70 20.44
CA GLN A 57 16.32 -10.29 21.72
C GLN A 57 17.15 -9.32 22.60
N SER A 58 18.09 -8.56 22.01
CA SER A 58 18.90 -7.62 22.77
C SER A 58 18.15 -6.36 23.19
N ALA A 59 17.27 -5.84 22.32
CA ALA A 59 16.56 -4.58 22.55
C ALA A 59 15.23 -4.78 23.31
N GLY A 60 14.65 -5.98 23.26
CA GLY A 60 13.35 -6.28 23.85
C GLY A 60 12.15 -5.69 23.08
N CYS A 61 12.40 -4.96 21.98
CA CYS A 61 11.38 -4.42 21.08
C CYS A 61 12.00 -4.18 19.68
N LEU A 62 11.15 -3.84 18.72
CA LEU A 62 11.59 -3.37 17.41
C LEU A 62 10.91 -2.04 17.06
N ASN A 63 11.70 -1.07 16.64
CA ASN A 63 11.24 0.23 16.17
C ASN A 63 11.38 0.25 14.65
N VAL A 64 10.25 0.34 13.96
CA VAL A 64 10.19 0.34 12.50
C VAL A 64 9.72 1.69 12.00
N LEU A 65 10.28 2.16 10.88
CA LEU A 65 9.96 3.46 10.30
C LEU A 65 9.35 3.30 8.91
N HIS A 66 8.34 4.11 8.58
CA HIS A 66 7.78 4.17 7.23
C HIS A 66 7.31 5.59 6.88
N SER A 67 7.44 6.00 5.61
CA SER A 67 7.08 7.33 5.12
C SER A 67 6.24 7.36 3.83
N GLY A 68 5.87 6.19 3.29
CA GLY A 68 5.07 6.10 2.07
C GLY A 68 3.63 6.59 2.23
N ASN A 69 2.86 6.49 1.14
CA ASN A 69 1.43 6.80 1.18
C ASN A 69 0.70 5.80 2.10
N ALA A 70 -0.50 6.14 2.55
CA ALA A 70 -1.29 5.31 3.48
C ALA A 70 -1.43 3.84 3.00
N GLY A 71 -1.62 3.60 1.70
CA GLY A 71 -1.69 2.24 1.15
C GLY A 71 -0.39 1.45 1.29
N ASP A 72 0.77 2.09 1.04
CA ASP A 72 2.08 1.46 1.22
C ASP A 72 2.28 1.01 2.67
N ILE A 73 1.86 1.87 3.63
CA ILE A 73 1.97 1.59 5.06
C ILE A 73 1.10 0.38 5.42
N ILE A 74 -0.14 0.31 4.93
CA ILE A 74 -1.03 -0.85 5.19
C ILE A 74 -0.47 -2.13 4.59
N TYR A 75 0.12 -2.10 3.39
CA TYR A 75 0.75 -3.28 2.80
C TYR A 75 2.02 -3.71 3.55
N ALA A 76 2.78 -2.77 4.11
CA ALA A 76 3.96 -3.06 4.94
C ALA A 76 3.61 -3.82 6.23
N LEU A 77 2.39 -3.64 6.75
CA LEU A 77 1.91 -4.31 7.95
C LEU A 77 1.93 -5.84 7.84
N ALA A 78 1.78 -6.41 6.64
CA ALA A 78 1.92 -7.85 6.42
C ALA A 78 3.31 -8.36 6.85
N THR A 79 4.37 -7.63 6.47
CA THR A 79 5.74 -7.97 6.85
C THR A 79 6.00 -7.67 8.32
N ILE A 80 5.46 -6.57 8.86
CA ILE A 80 5.59 -6.21 10.28
C ILE A 80 4.95 -7.27 11.18
N LYS A 81 3.73 -7.72 10.87
CA LYS A 81 3.06 -8.82 11.57
C LYS A 81 3.92 -10.08 11.56
N ARG A 82 4.49 -10.42 10.40
CA ARG A 82 5.36 -11.60 10.29
C ARG A 82 6.63 -11.49 11.11
N ILE A 83 7.22 -10.30 11.18
CA ILE A 83 8.37 -10.01 12.05
C ILE A 83 8.00 -10.23 13.52
N ASN A 84 6.86 -9.70 13.97
CA ASN A 84 6.37 -9.90 15.33
C ASN A 84 6.13 -11.39 15.64
N GLU A 85 5.48 -12.15 14.75
CA GLU A 85 5.28 -13.60 14.93
C GLU A 85 6.60 -14.37 15.09
N LEU A 86 7.63 -13.99 14.33
CA LEU A 86 8.92 -14.69 14.32
C LEU A 86 9.84 -14.30 15.48
N THR A 87 9.60 -13.15 16.10
CA THR A 87 10.47 -12.59 17.16
C THR A 87 9.80 -12.56 18.53
N SER A 88 8.47 -12.52 18.56
CA SER A 88 7.64 -12.38 19.77
C SER A 88 7.95 -11.14 20.62
N VAL A 89 8.52 -10.09 20.02
CA VAL A 89 8.77 -8.82 20.70
C VAL A 89 7.78 -7.72 20.28
N PRO A 90 7.47 -6.76 21.16
CA PRO A 90 6.69 -5.57 20.83
C PRO A 90 7.26 -4.82 19.61
N VAL A 91 6.39 -4.38 18.70
CA VAL A 91 6.78 -3.57 17.53
C VAL A 91 6.18 -2.17 17.63
N ASN A 92 7.03 -1.15 17.62
CA ASN A 92 6.64 0.25 17.53
C ASN A 92 6.78 0.74 16.08
N VAL A 93 5.73 1.36 15.55
CA VAL A 93 5.70 1.94 14.21
C VAL A 93 5.86 3.45 14.30
N TYR A 94 6.83 3.98 13.56
CA TYR A 94 7.07 5.41 13.44
C TYR A 94 6.76 5.87 12.02
N LEU A 95 5.96 6.93 11.93
CA LEU A 95 5.53 7.53 10.66
C LEU A 95 6.34 8.79 10.39
N ARG A 96 7.19 8.77 9.35
CA ARG A 96 7.93 9.95 8.91
C ARG A 96 7.06 10.78 7.98
N LEU A 97 6.80 12.03 8.37
CA LEU A 97 5.98 12.95 7.61
C LEU A 97 6.78 13.72 6.55
N ASN A 98 6.04 14.37 5.64
CA ASN A 98 6.52 15.42 4.75
C ASN A 98 7.65 15.01 3.78
N ARG A 99 7.77 13.71 3.51
CA ARG A 99 8.64 13.20 2.44
C ARG A 99 8.10 13.63 1.08
N PRO A 100 8.91 14.29 0.23
CA PRO A 100 8.46 14.75 -1.08
C PRO A 100 7.87 13.63 -1.92
N ASN A 101 6.70 13.90 -2.50
CA ASN A 101 6.06 13.00 -3.45
C ASN A 101 6.68 13.22 -4.83
N ASN A 102 7.59 12.33 -5.25
CA ASN A 102 8.25 12.40 -6.55
C ASN A 102 7.44 11.72 -7.67
N LEU A 103 6.14 11.47 -7.48
CA LEU A 103 5.27 10.87 -8.51
C LEU A 103 5.07 11.86 -9.67
N PRO A 104 5.39 11.48 -10.92
CA PRO A 104 5.21 12.35 -12.07
C PRO A 104 3.73 12.56 -12.38
N ASN A 105 3.35 13.80 -12.70
CA ASN A 105 2.16 14.17 -13.48
C ASN A 105 0.78 13.68 -12.98
N TYR A 106 0.40 13.98 -11.74
CA TYR A 106 -1.02 13.94 -11.37
C TYR A 106 -1.46 15.28 -10.78
N ASN A 107 -2.37 15.96 -11.49
CA ASN A 107 -3.03 17.16 -11.02
C ASN A 107 -3.89 16.77 -9.79
N SER A 108 -3.43 17.16 -8.60
CA SER A 108 -4.04 16.94 -7.28
C SER A 108 -4.00 15.50 -6.74
N HIS A 109 -3.08 15.25 -5.80
CA HIS A 109 -3.15 14.11 -4.88
C HIS A 109 -3.77 14.59 -3.55
N PRO A 110 -4.57 13.79 -2.82
CA PRO A 110 -5.25 14.23 -1.59
C PRO A 110 -4.31 14.76 -0.49
N VAL A 111 -3.03 14.36 -0.51
CA VAL A 111 -1.98 14.84 0.41
C VAL A 111 -1.00 15.84 -0.22
N GLY A 112 -1.29 16.34 -1.43
CA GLY A 112 -0.48 17.35 -2.12
C GLY A 112 0.90 16.84 -2.53
N ASN A 113 1.93 17.61 -2.18
CA ASN A 113 3.33 17.40 -2.63
C ASN A 113 4.13 16.46 -1.71
N VAL A 114 3.50 15.82 -0.73
CA VAL A 114 4.16 14.91 0.22
C VAL A 114 3.47 13.55 0.24
N MET A 115 4.19 12.51 0.64
CA MET A 115 3.66 11.14 0.73
C MET A 115 2.70 10.95 1.91
N LEU A 116 3.00 11.60 3.04
CA LEU A 116 2.22 11.52 4.28
C LEU A 116 2.30 12.87 5.00
N ASN A 117 1.16 13.45 5.32
CA ASN A 117 1.05 14.69 6.11
C ASN A 117 0.37 14.41 7.47
N ASP A 118 0.35 15.40 8.35
CA ASP A 118 -0.22 15.28 9.70
C ASP A 118 -1.67 14.80 9.71
N LYS A 119 -2.50 15.36 8.81
CA LYS A 119 -3.92 14.98 8.69
C LYS A 119 -4.07 13.49 8.34
N MET A 120 -3.31 13.02 7.36
CA MET A 120 -3.35 11.62 6.92
C MET A 120 -2.83 10.68 8.00
N ALA A 121 -1.77 11.07 8.70
CA ALA A 121 -1.25 10.29 9.82
C ALA A 121 -2.27 10.21 10.98
N ALA A 122 -2.94 11.30 11.33
CA ALA A 122 -3.97 11.32 12.36
C ALA A 122 -5.15 10.37 12.04
N LEU A 123 -5.55 10.27 10.76
CA LEU A 123 -6.58 9.32 10.32
C LEU A 123 -6.11 7.86 10.38
N LEU A 124 -4.81 7.61 10.17
CA LEU A 124 -4.22 6.29 10.02
C LEU A 124 -3.79 5.64 11.34
N ILE A 125 -3.25 6.42 12.27
CA ILE A 125 -2.73 5.95 13.56
C ILE A 125 -3.75 5.08 14.32
N PRO A 126 -5.05 5.43 14.44
CA PRO A 126 -6.01 4.61 15.17
C PRO A 126 -6.12 3.17 14.63
N LEU A 127 -6.05 2.99 13.30
CA LEU A 127 -6.10 1.66 12.69
C LEU A 127 -4.83 0.86 13.01
N ILE A 128 -3.65 1.47 12.84
CA ILE A 128 -2.37 0.78 13.06
C ILE A 128 -2.17 0.43 14.53
N ALA A 129 -2.44 1.36 15.43
CA ALA A 129 -2.23 1.18 16.87
C ALA A 129 -3.18 0.15 17.51
N THR A 130 -4.30 -0.19 16.86
CA THR A 130 -5.24 -1.20 17.34
C THR A 130 -4.80 -2.63 16.99
N GLN A 131 -3.82 -2.80 16.10
CA GLN A 131 -3.41 -4.12 15.65
C GLN A 131 -2.69 -4.89 16.76
N PRO A 132 -3.02 -6.18 17.00
CA PRO A 132 -2.54 -6.92 18.18
C PRO A 132 -1.03 -7.18 18.20
N TYR A 133 -0.36 -7.01 17.07
CA TYR A 133 1.09 -7.18 16.92
C TYR A 133 1.85 -5.83 16.94
N ILE A 134 1.14 -4.72 17.17
CA ILE A 134 1.69 -3.36 17.25
C ILE A 134 1.54 -2.85 18.68
N GLU A 135 2.66 -2.46 19.28
CA GLU A 135 2.69 -1.86 20.62
C GLU A 135 2.29 -0.38 20.58
N SER A 136 2.83 0.35 19.60
CA SER A 136 2.47 1.75 19.41
C SER A 136 2.69 2.20 17.97
N CYS A 137 1.93 3.23 17.55
CA CYS A 137 2.13 3.92 16.28
C CYS A 137 2.21 5.43 16.54
N LYS A 138 3.33 6.06 16.18
CA LYS A 138 3.61 7.48 16.50
C LYS A 138 4.22 8.22 15.30
N ILE A 139 4.19 9.55 15.34
CA ILE A 139 4.97 10.36 14.40
C ILE A 139 6.44 10.26 14.76
N PHE A 140 7.28 10.03 13.77
CA PHE A 140 8.74 9.99 13.94
C PHE A 140 9.27 11.39 14.28
N THR A 141 10.06 11.47 15.34
CA THR A 141 10.81 12.67 15.73
C THR A 141 12.29 12.40 15.58
N ASP A 142 12.89 11.71 16.55
CA ASP A 142 14.31 11.34 16.60
C ASP A 142 14.54 9.98 17.29
N GLU A 143 13.52 9.10 17.27
CA GLU A 143 13.63 7.78 17.90
C GLU A 143 14.68 6.89 17.24
N GLU A 144 15.28 5.99 18.00
CA GLU A 144 16.20 4.99 17.44
C GLU A 144 15.42 3.98 16.59
N ILE A 145 15.73 3.93 15.28
CA ILE A 145 15.08 3.06 14.31
C ILE A 145 15.94 1.83 14.03
N HIS A 146 15.35 0.66 14.26
CA HIS A 146 15.97 -0.63 13.96
C HIS A 146 15.79 -1.01 12.48
N ILE A 147 14.59 -0.81 11.93
CA ILE A 147 14.26 -1.15 10.54
C ILE A 147 13.64 0.06 9.84
N ASP A 148 14.37 0.65 8.90
CA ASP A 148 13.83 1.68 7.99
C ASP A 148 13.16 0.99 6.80
N MET A 149 11.83 0.99 6.78
CA MET A 149 11.06 0.35 5.72
C MET A 149 11.07 1.16 4.43
N ASP A 150 11.47 2.44 4.43
CA ASP A 150 11.52 3.27 3.21
C ASP A 150 12.51 2.74 2.17
N TYR A 151 13.43 1.86 2.57
CA TYR A 151 14.45 1.30 1.68
C TYR A 151 13.86 0.55 0.48
N PHE A 152 12.61 0.09 0.51
CA PHE A 152 12.00 -0.51 -0.68
C PHE A 152 11.89 0.50 -1.84
N ARG A 153 11.83 1.81 -1.55
CA ARG A 153 11.74 2.91 -2.52
C ARG A 153 13.09 3.45 -2.99
N ALA A 154 14.20 2.87 -2.54
CA ALA A 154 15.53 3.39 -2.87
C ALA A 154 16.03 3.08 -4.30
N GLY A 155 15.19 2.45 -5.13
CA GLY A 155 15.37 2.42 -6.59
C GLY A 155 16.06 1.19 -7.16
N ILE A 156 16.39 0.17 -6.35
CA ILE A 156 16.92 -1.12 -6.84
C ILE A 156 15.83 -2.16 -7.01
N LEU A 157 14.86 -2.19 -6.10
CA LEU A 157 13.85 -3.24 -6.14
C LEU A 157 12.97 -3.07 -7.38
N PRO A 158 12.71 -4.15 -8.14
CA PRO A 158 11.67 -4.10 -9.15
C PRO A 158 10.35 -3.85 -8.42
N MET A 159 9.78 -2.67 -8.62
CA MET A 159 8.44 -2.31 -8.13
C MET A 159 7.33 -2.95 -8.98
N GLN A 160 7.68 -4.03 -9.69
CA GLN A 160 6.81 -4.88 -10.47
C GLN A 160 6.44 -6.08 -9.59
N GLY A 161 5.17 -6.47 -9.57
CA GLY A 161 4.65 -7.52 -8.68
C GLY A 161 3.97 -6.98 -7.42
N ASN A 162 3.53 -7.88 -6.54
CA ASN A 162 2.64 -7.55 -5.42
C ASN A 162 3.31 -6.61 -4.40
N ILE A 163 2.72 -5.43 -4.19
CA ILE A 163 3.16 -4.38 -3.26
C ILE A 163 3.34 -4.87 -1.82
N ALA A 164 2.53 -5.84 -1.38
CA ALA A 164 2.63 -6.44 -0.06
C ALA A 164 3.95 -7.20 0.18
N ARG A 165 4.74 -7.46 -0.87
CA ARG A 165 6.07 -8.12 -0.78
C ARG A 165 7.23 -7.15 -0.72
N TRP A 166 7.05 -5.88 -1.06
CA TRP A 166 8.15 -4.95 -1.30
C TRP A 166 9.06 -4.76 -0.07
N VAL A 167 8.46 -4.66 1.12
CA VAL A 167 9.20 -4.57 2.39
C VAL A 167 9.88 -5.90 2.74
N GLY A 168 9.23 -7.02 2.42
CA GLY A 168 9.82 -8.36 2.57
C GLY A 168 11.11 -8.54 1.77
N TYR A 169 11.21 -7.94 0.58
CA TYR A 169 12.44 -7.97 -0.22
C TYR A 169 13.62 -7.25 0.43
N ILE A 170 13.37 -6.27 1.31
CA ILE A 170 14.42 -5.57 2.05
C ILE A 170 14.84 -6.34 3.31
N THR A 171 13.86 -6.88 4.03
CA THR A 171 14.06 -7.51 5.35
C THR A 171 14.42 -8.99 5.25
N GLY A 172 14.19 -9.63 4.10
CA GLY A 172 14.29 -11.08 3.94
C GLY A 172 13.14 -11.84 4.64
N VAL A 173 12.09 -11.13 5.07
CA VAL A 173 10.94 -11.73 5.77
C VAL A 173 9.75 -11.81 4.82
N ASN A 174 9.33 -13.04 4.51
CA ASN A 174 8.19 -13.28 3.65
C ASN A 174 6.91 -13.47 4.48
N ALA A 175 5.97 -12.54 4.34
CA ALA A 175 4.65 -12.65 4.95
C ALA A 175 3.76 -13.66 4.22
N GLU A 176 2.89 -14.35 4.96
CA GLU A 176 1.85 -15.22 4.41
C GLU A 176 0.67 -14.36 3.93
N LEU A 177 0.73 -13.87 2.70
CA LEU A 177 -0.21 -12.86 2.19
C LEU A 177 -1.65 -13.35 2.07
N TRP A 178 -1.91 -14.65 2.08
CA TRP A 178 -3.26 -15.21 2.11
C TRP A 178 -3.92 -15.15 3.50
N LYS A 179 -3.15 -14.82 4.56
CA LYS A 179 -3.67 -14.59 5.92
C LYS A 179 -3.92 -13.10 6.15
N SER A 180 -4.88 -12.81 7.03
CA SER A 180 -5.14 -11.43 7.45
C SER A 180 -3.95 -10.82 8.21
N TRP A 181 -3.68 -9.54 7.93
CA TRP A 181 -2.77 -8.70 8.70
C TRP A 181 -3.47 -7.50 9.33
N LEU A 182 -4.79 -7.35 9.17
CA LEU A 182 -5.60 -6.39 9.89
C LEU A 182 -6.67 -7.10 10.71
N SER A 183 -6.86 -6.65 11.94
CA SER A 183 -7.91 -7.12 12.85
C SER A 183 -8.67 -5.91 13.39
N VAL A 184 -9.98 -5.95 13.23
CA VAL A 184 -10.92 -4.95 13.75
C VAL A 184 -12.24 -5.64 14.07
N GLU A 185 -13.01 -5.07 14.99
CA GLU A 185 -14.39 -5.49 15.21
C GLU A 185 -15.27 -5.03 14.04
N PRO A 186 -16.01 -5.93 13.36
CA PRO A 186 -16.83 -5.56 12.21
C PRO A 186 -18.03 -4.70 12.61
N ASP A 187 -18.35 -3.66 11.83
CA ASP A 187 -19.61 -2.92 11.98
C ASP A 187 -20.73 -3.67 11.24
N VAL A 188 -21.47 -4.48 12.01
CA VAL A 188 -22.55 -5.34 11.51
C VAL A 188 -23.71 -4.59 10.87
N LYS A 189 -23.81 -3.26 11.01
CA LYS A 189 -24.82 -2.45 10.30
C LYS A 189 -24.66 -2.56 8.78
N TYR A 190 -23.46 -2.87 8.31
CA TYR A 190 -23.13 -2.98 6.89
C TYR A 190 -23.17 -4.41 6.35
N ALA A 191 -23.63 -5.41 7.13
CA ALA A 191 -23.62 -6.83 6.73
C ALA A 191 -24.34 -7.14 5.41
N ASN A 192 -25.29 -6.30 5.02
CA ASN A 192 -26.04 -6.42 3.76
C ASN A 192 -25.65 -5.38 2.71
N SER A 193 -24.58 -4.62 2.92
CA SER A 193 -24.10 -3.55 2.05
C SER A 193 -22.97 -4.01 1.14
N ILE A 194 -23.04 -3.59 -0.13
CA ILE A 194 -21.89 -3.61 -1.04
C ILE A 194 -21.17 -2.27 -0.82
N VAL A 195 -19.96 -2.34 -0.26
CA VAL A 195 -19.15 -1.16 0.01
C VAL A 195 -18.22 -0.92 -1.17
N ILE A 196 -18.20 0.30 -1.68
CA ILE A 196 -17.48 0.68 -2.89
C ILE A 196 -16.51 1.82 -2.55
N ALA A 197 -15.28 1.72 -3.04
CA ALA A 197 -14.35 2.85 -3.10
C ALA A 197 -13.64 2.83 -4.45
N ARG A 198 -13.77 3.91 -5.22
CA ARG A 198 -13.18 4.00 -6.56
C ARG A 198 -12.44 5.31 -6.71
N SER A 199 -11.12 5.25 -6.62
CA SER A 199 -10.29 6.44 -6.71
C SER A 199 -10.12 6.92 -8.15
N GLY A 200 -9.73 8.19 -8.33
CA GLY A 200 -9.41 8.75 -9.66
C GLY A 200 -8.13 8.19 -10.31
N ARG A 201 -7.41 7.29 -9.65
CA ARG A 201 -6.17 6.66 -10.16
C ARG A 201 -6.39 5.19 -10.42
N TYR A 202 -5.64 4.60 -11.34
CA TYR A 202 -5.65 3.16 -11.60
C TYR A 202 -7.06 2.61 -11.91
N GLN A 203 -7.90 3.44 -12.55
CA GLN A 203 -9.21 3.00 -13.02
C GLN A 203 -9.06 2.16 -14.28
N ASN A 204 -9.97 1.22 -14.46
CA ASN A 204 -10.26 0.59 -15.72
C ASN A 204 -11.52 1.22 -16.30
N THR A 205 -11.34 2.13 -17.26
CA THR A 205 -12.44 2.90 -17.85
C THR A 205 -13.37 2.07 -18.74
N THR A 206 -13.07 0.78 -18.96
CA THR A 206 -13.92 -0.13 -19.73
C THR A 206 -14.99 -0.83 -18.88
N ILE A 207 -14.92 -0.73 -17.55
CA ILE A 207 -15.86 -1.35 -16.64
C ILE A 207 -17.06 -0.43 -16.43
N ASP A 208 -18.26 -0.95 -16.69
CA ASP A 208 -19.52 -0.28 -16.45
C ASP A 208 -20.10 -0.67 -15.09
N TYR A 209 -19.96 0.25 -14.14
CA TYR A 209 -20.49 0.10 -12.79
C TYR A 209 -22.02 0.19 -12.73
N THR A 210 -22.72 0.69 -13.77
CA THR A 210 -24.19 0.84 -13.75
C THR A 210 -24.92 -0.49 -13.54
N TYR A 211 -24.26 -1.62 -13.84
CA TYR A 211 -24.72 -2.97 -13.49
C TYR A 211 -25.12 -3.12 -12.01
N LEU A 212 -24.46 -2.39 -11.11
CA LEU A 212 -24.76 -2.46 -9.67
C LEU A 212 -26.10 -1.80 -9.29
N ASN A 213 -26.75 -1.03 -10.18
CA ASN A 213 -28.02 -0.35 -9.88
C ASN A 213 -29.18 -1.30 -9.51
N LYS A 214 -29.06 -2.60 -9.81
CA LYS A 214 -30.02 -3.62 -9.37
C LYS A 214 -29.94 -3.95 -7.88
N PHE A 215 -28.90 -3.51 -7.18
CA PHE A 215 -28.72 -3.72 -5.74
C PHE A 215 -29.13 -2.47 -4.95
N ASN A 216 -29.83 -2.67 -3.83
CA ASN A 216 -30.41 -1.56 -3.05
C ASN A 216 -29.45 -0.97 -1.99
N ASN A 217 -28.47 -1.73 -1.51
CA ASN A 217 -27.63 -1.37 -0.37
C ASN A 217 -26.20 -1.01 -0.79
N LEU A 218 -26.07 -0.06 -1.71
CA LEU A 218 -24.77 0.44 -2.17
C LEU A 218 -24.28 1.58 -1.27
N VAL A 219 -23.07 1.43 -0.74
CA VAL A 219 -22.42 2.43 0.12
C VAL A 219 -21.08 2.82 -0.49
N PHE A 220 -20.82 4.11 -0.63
CA PHE A 220 -19.53 4.63 -1.06
C PHE A 220 -18.73 5.13 0.14
N ILE A 221 -17.46 4.72 0.23
CA ILE A 221 -16.48 5.30 1.15
C ILE A 221 -15.33 5.92 0.35
N GLY A 222 -14.94 7.14 0.70
CA GLY A 222 -13.95 7.90 -0.05
C GLY A 222 -14.17 9.40 0.07
N ILE A 223 -13.46 10.17 -0.74
CA ILE A 223 -13.59 11.63 -0.74
C ILE A 223 -14.75 12.08 -1.64
N GLU A 224 -15.27 13.27 -1.36
CA GLU A 224 -16.42 13.83 -2.07
C GLU A 224 -16.27 13.87 -3.60
N PRO A 225 -15.11 14.27 -4.19
CA PRO A 225 -14.96 14.25 -5.65
C PRO A 225 -15.12 12.85 -6.26
N GLU A 226 -14.63 11.81 -5.58
CA GLU A 226 -14.73 10.42 -6.03
C GLU A 226 -16.17 9.90 -5.88
N TYR A 227 -16.87 10.32 -4.81
CA TYR A 227 -18.30 10.04 -4.64
C TYR A 227 -19.13 10.67 -5.76
N GLN A 228 -18.92 11.95 -6.05
CA GLN A 228 -19.65 12.64 -7.11
C GLN A 228 -19.39 12.03 -8.48
N ASP A 229 -18.21 11.45 -8.72
CA ASP A 229 -17.92 10.75 -9.95
C ASP A 229 -18.69 9.44 -10.08
N ILE A 230 -18.60 8.55 -9.08
CA ILE A 230 -19.30 7.26 -9.13
C ILE A 230 -20.83 7.43 -9.12
N LYS A 231 -21.35 8.47 -8.46
CA LYS A 231 -22.79 8.76 -8.38
C LYS A 231 -23.42 9.01 -9.75
N LYS A 232 -22.65 9.48 -10.74
CA LYS A 232 -23.14 9.63 -12.13
C LYS A 232 -23.58 8.30 -12.72
N HIS A 233 -22.93 7.21 -12.33
CA HIS A 233 -23.24 5.84 -12.77
C HIS A 233 -24.21 5.13 -11.81
N LEU A 234 -24.13 5.47 -10.53
CA LEU A 234 -24.89 4.85 -9.45
C LEU A 234 -25.70 5.91 -8.67
N PRO A 235 -26.81 6.44 -9.22
CA PRO A 235 -27.55 7.54 -8.58
C PRO A 235 -28.09 7.20 -7.19
N GLY A 236 -28.34 5.92 -6.91
CA GLY A 236 -28.82 5.43 -5.61
C GLY A 236 -27.73 5.22 -4.54
N ILE A 237 -26.45 5.38 -4.87
CA ILE A 237 -25.35 5.11 -3.93
C ILE A 237 -25.29 6.14 -2.80
N LYS A 238 -25.18 5.65 -1.56
CA LYS A 238 -25.09 6.49 -0.37
C LYS A 238 -23.63 6.78 -0.03
N TRP A 239 -23.26 8.05 0.10
CA TRP A 239 -21.94 8.42 0.61
C TRP A 239 -21.88 8.25 2.11
N LEU A 240 -20.80 7.65 2.59
CA LEU A 240 -20.47 7.52 3.99
C LEU A 240 -19.14 8.23 4.25
N SER A 241 -19.20 9.31 5.01
CA SER A 241 -18.00 9.93 5.58
C SER A 241 -17.52 9.12 6.78
N VAL A 242 -16.20 8.97 6.90
CA VAL A 242 -15.56 8.29 8.04
C VAL A 242 -14.74 9.26 8.85
N GLU A 243 -14.73 9.07 10.17
CA GLU A 243 -13.97 9.86 11.14
C GLU A 243 -12.48 9.56 11.08
N ASN A 244 -12.12 8.29 10.88
CA ASN A 244 -10.75 7.80 10.77
C ASN A 244 -10.72 6.45 10.01
N PHE A 245 -9.53 5.93 9.77
CA PHE A 245 -9.37 4.68 9.01
C PHE A 245 -9.65 3.42 9.84
N LEU A 246 -9.72 3.51 11.17
CA LEU A 246 -10.24 2.41 11.99
C LEU A 246 -11.72 2.20 11.67
N GLN A 247 -12.53 3.27 11.67
CA GLN A 247 -13.94 3.19 11.29
C GLN A 247 -14.11 2.66 9.86
N MET A 248 -13.30 3.14 8.91
CA MET A 248 -13.29 2.61 7.54
C MET A 248 -13.06 1.10 7.51
N ALA A 249 -12.08 0.60 8.28
CA ALA A 249 -11.79 -0.82 8.36
C ALA A 249 -12.93 -1.62 8.99
N GLN A 250 -13.59 -1.09 10.02
CA GLN A 250 -14.75 -1.73 10.67
C GLN A 250 -15.94 -1.86 9.69
N ILE A 251 -16.20 -0.81 8.89
CA ILE A 251 -17.22 -0.83 7.83
C ILE A 251 -16.89 -1.89 6.78
N ILE A 252 -15.64 -1.94 6.30
CA ILE A 252 -15.20 -2.94 5.31
C ILE A 252 -15.26 -4.36 5.90
N ALA A 253 -14.83 -4.57 7.14
CA ALA A 253 -14.88 -5.87 7.79
C ALA A 253 -16.31 -6.37 7.99
N GLY A 254 -17.25 -5.45 8.24
CA GLY A 254 -18.67 -5.75 8.45
C GLY A 254 -19.50 -5.78 7.18
N CYS A 255 -18.95 -5.48 6.00
CA CYS A 255 -19.74 -5.41 4.77
C CYS A 255 -20.04 -6.79 4.17
N LYS A 256 -20.99 -6.85 3.23
CA LYS A 256 -21.26 -8.08 2.48
C LYS A 256 -20.07 -8.46 1.61
N PHE A 257 -19.59 -7.50 0.82
CA PHE A 257 -18.31 -7.53 0.14
C PHE A 257 -17.91 -6.13 -0.31
N PHE A 258 -16.63 -5.95 -0.56
CA PHE A 258 -16.01 -4.69 -0.97
C PHE A 258 -15.65 -4.69 -2.46
N ILE A 259 -15.85 -3.56 -3.15
CA ILE A 259 -15.36 -3.35 -4.51
C ILE A 259 -14.48 -2.10 -4.53
N GLY A 260 -13.29 -2.20 -5.10
CA GLY A 260 -12.50 -1.00 -5.37
C GLY A 260 -11.36 -1.21 -6.35
N ASN A 261 -10.77 -0.12 -6.79
CA ASN A 261 -9.54 -0.13 -7.59
C ASN A 261 -8.29 -0.03 -6.71
N GLN A 262 -7.10 -0.01 -7.31
CA GLN A 262 -5.79 0.03 -6.63
C GLN A 262 -5.58 1.31 -5.80
N SER A 263 -6.27 1.39 -4.68
CA SER A 263 -6.45 2.57 -3.86
C SER A 263 -6.22 2.22 -2.39
N PHE A 264 -6.16 3.23 -1.55
CA PHE A 264 -5.97 3.04 -0.12
C PHE A 264 -7.07 2.18 0.53
N PRO A 265 -8.38 2.41 0.29
CA PRO A 265 -9.43 1.55 0.85
C PRO A 265 -9.28 0.08 0.45
N PHE A 266 -8.83 -0.21 -0.78
CA PHE A 266 -8.57 -1.60 -1.20
C PHE A 266 -7.44 -2.25 -0.38
N SER A 267 -6.40 -1.50 0.01
CA SER A 267 -5.34 -2.04 0.89
C SER A 267 -5.88 -2.48 2.25
N ILE A 268 -6.93 -1.82 2.76
CA ILE A 268 -7.60 -2.22 4.00
C ILE A 268 -8.41 -3.49 3.77
N ALA A 269 -9.23 -3.54 2.72
CA ALA A 269 -10.01 -4.75 2.38
C ALA A 269 -9.10 -5.97 2.20
N GLU A 270 -7.98 -5.79 1.50
CA GLU A 270 -6.95 -6.81 1.32
C GLU A 270 -6.30 -7.21 2.65
N GLY A 271 -5.98 -6.26 3.52
CA GLY A 271 -5.39 -6.55 4.82
C GLY A 271 -6.31 -7.31 5.78
N LEU A 272 -7.61 -7.03 5.72
CA LEU A 272 -8.64 -7.70 6.52
C LEU A 272 -9.00 -9.09 6.00
N LYS A 273 -8.75 -9.37 4.71
CA LYS A 273 -9.31 -10.50 3.97
C LYS A 273 -10.84 -10.53 3.96
N ALA A 274 -11.45 -9.34 3.97
CA ALA A 274 -12.89 -9.23 3.68
C ALA A 274 -13.18 -9.79 2.27
N PRO A 275 -14.39 -10.32 2.00
CA PRO A 275 -14.82 -10.60 0.63
C PRO A 275 -14.64 -9.34 -0.22
N ARG A 276 -13.88 -9.43 -1.31
CA ARG A 276 -13.42 -8.23 -2.03
C ARG A 276 -13.12 -8.48 -3.50
N MET A 277 -13.36 -7.44 -4.29
CA MET A 277 -13.09 -7.43 -5.73
C MET A 277 -12.22 -6.23 -6.11
N LEU A 278 -11.11 -6.49 -6.82
CA LEU A 278 -10.20 -5.49 -7.34
C LEU A 278 -10.51 -5.17 -8.81
N GLU A 279 -10.89 -3.92 -9.08
CA GLU A 279 -10.80 -3.35 -10.43
C GLU A 279 -9.31 -3.12 -10.75
N LEU A 280 -8.76 -3.91 -11.66
CA LEU A 280 -7.35 -3.81 -12.05
C LEU A 280 -7.14 -2.73 -13.10
N SER A 281 -6.10 -1.92 -12.92
CA SER A 281 -5.58 -1.05 -13.98
C SER A 281 -4.90 -1.87 -15.06
N LEU A 282 -5.13 -1.49 -16.32
CA LEU A 282 -4.43 -2.08 -17.48
C LEU A 282 -2.95 -1.69 -17.56
N GLU A 283 -2.53 -0.65 -16.85
CA GLU A 283 -1.15 -0.13 -16.92
C GLU A 283 -0.27 -0.68 -15.80
N ILE A 284 -0.82 -0.83 -14.60
CA ILE A 284 -0.07 -1.15 -13.39
C ILE A 284 -0.81 -2.23 -12.63
N ILE A 285 -0.27 -3.43 -12.59
CA ILE A 285 -0.86 -4.61 -11.92
C ILE A 285 -0.04 -5.04 -10.69
N ASN A 286 0.27 -4.08 -9.82
CA ASN A 286 1.14 -4.29 -8.66
C ASN A 286 0.39 -4.59 -7.35
N VAL A 287 -0.94 -4.72 -7.40
CA VAL A 287 -1.76 -5.23 -6.31
C VAL A 287 -2.34 -6.54 -6.77
N VAL A 288 -2.03 -7.62 -6.05
CA VAL A 288 -2.56 -8.96 -6.33
C VAL A 288 -3.27 -9.42 -5.07
N PRO A 289 -4.60 -9.51 -5.06
CA PRO A 289 -5.34 -9.88 -3.87
C PRO A 289 -5.15 -11.38 -3.59
N GLU A 290 -4.86 -11.74 -2.33
CA GLU A 290 -4.55 -13.13 -1.94
C GLU A 290 -5.47 -13.64 -0.83
N GLY A 291 -5.87 -14.92 -0.90
CA GLY A 291 -6.69 -15.59 0.11
C GLY A 291 -8.15 -15.78 -0.28
N PRO A 292 -9.01 -16.24 0.65
CA PRO A 292 -10.42 -16.53 0.38
C PRO A 292 -11.20 -15.30 -0.09
N TYR A 293 -12.20 -15.53 -0.95
CA TYR A 293 -13.14 -14.51 -1.46
C TYR A 293 -12.47 -13.27 -2.03
N ALA A 294 -11.26 -13.45 -2.56
CA ALA A 294 -10.43 -12.44 -3.19
C ALA A 294 -10.54 -12.60 -4.70
N HIS A 295 -10.99 -11.55 -5.38
CA HIS A 295 -11.12 -11.56 -6.82
C HIS A 295 -10.53 -10.29 -7.42
N ASP A 296 -10.06 -10.38 -8.65
CA ASP A 296 -9.67 -9.26 -9.48
C ASP A 296 -10.26 -9.41 -10.88
N PHE A 297 -10.48 -8.30 -11.58
CA PHE A 297 -11.15 -8.32 -12.88
C PHE A 297 -10.64 -7.22 -13.82
N LEU A 298 -10.69 -7.54 -15.12
CA LEU A 298 -10.32 -6.64 -16.23
C LEU A 298 -11.45 -6.45 -17.25
N PHE A 299 -12.43 -7.36 -17.28
CA PHE A 299 -13.50 -7.39 -18.27
C PHE A 299 -14.87 -7.34 -17.59
N GLN A 300 -15.85 -6.76 -18.29
CA GLN A 300 -17.21 -6.57 -17.78
C GLN A 300 -17.86 -7.90 -17.39
N ASP A 301 -17.82 -8.92 -18.24
CA ASP A 301 -18.44 -10.22 -17.95
C ASP A 301 -17.90 -10.85 -16.67
N HIS A 302 -16.60 -10.67 -16.39
CA HIS A 302 -15.98 -11.13 -15.15
C HIS A 302 -16.49 -10.32 -13.95
N PHE A 303 -16.55 -9.00 -14.07
CA PHE A 303 -17.09 -8.12 -13.03
C PHE A 303 -18.52 -8.53 -12.64
N GLU A 304 -19.41 -8.68 -13.63
CA GLU A 304 -20.80 -9.03 -13.40
C GLU A 304 -20.95 -10.42 -12.76
N SER A 305 -20.23 -11.41 -13.29
CA SER A 305 -20.25 -12.78 -12.77
C SER A 305 -19.77 -12.85 -11.31
N LEU A 306 -18.68 -12.16 -10.99
CA LEU A 306 -18.10 -12.13 -9.64
C LEU A 306 -19.00 -11.39 -8.64
N VAL A 307 -19.64 -10.30 -9.07
CA VAL A 307 -20.63 -9.58 -8.26
C VAL A 307 -21.78 -10.51 -7.88
N GLU A 308 -22.32 -11.28 -8.83
CA GLU A 308 -23.38 -12.26 -8.57
C GLU A 308 -22.90 -13.37 -7.63
N GLN A 309 -21.67 -13.86 -7.81
CA GLN A 309 -21.09 -14.89 -6.95
C GLN A 309 -21.02 -14.42 -5.48
N LEU A 310 -20.48 -13.23 -5.23
CA LEU A 310 -20.38 -12.68 -3.88
C LEU A 310 -21.73 -12.23 -3.31
N ALA A 311 -22.64 -11.74 -4.16
CA ALA A 311 -23.99 -11.37 -3.73
C ALA A 311 -24.81 -12.59 -3.29
N ASN A 312 -24.58 -13.77 -3.86
CA ASN A 312 -25.32 -14.99 -3.55
C ASN A 312 -24.57 -15.94 -2.59
N ALA A 313 -23.33 -15.63 -2.21
CA ALA A 313 -22.58 -16.40 -1.23
C ALA A 313 -23.32 -16.42 0.11
N LYS A 314 -23.44 -17.61 0.72
CA LYS A 314 -23.88 -17.76 2.10
C LYS A 314 -22.67 -17.49 2.99
N ASN A 315 -22.73 -16.41 3.77
CA ASN A 315 -21.75 -16.12 4.83
C ASN A 315 -21.85 -17.14 5.97
#